data_AF-A0A317FF66-F1
#
_entry.id   AF-A0A317FF66-F1
#
_cell.length_a   1.000
_cell.length_b   1.000
_cell.length_c   1.000
_cell.angle_alpha   90.00
_cell.angle_beta   90.00
_cell.angle_gamma   90.00
#
_symmetry.space_group_name_H-M   'P 1'
#
loop_
_entity.id
_entity.type
_entity.pdbx_description
1 polymer ?
#
loop_
_entity_poly.entity_id
_entity_poly.type
_entity_poly.pdbx_seq_one_letter_code
_entity_poly.pdbx_strand_id
1 'polypeptide(L)'
;MGTGTFSFDGAASAGTVALTSLTNYSFSFNVGGNSFGNANLATPAANIQVLFTTVTGGLSVTFGGSGGGPFGGSVDFTNPSALSFQPSFGSLYFSGTSSFGTFEGLERTDTTVPEPMSLALFGLGLAGLVAARRRA
;
A
#
# COMPACT_ATOMS: atom_id res chain seq x y z
N MET A 1 -5.78 16.92 -8.92
CA MET A 1 -4.80 16.03 -8.29
C MET A 1 -5.54 15.14 -7.31
N GLY A 2 -5.59 13.84 -7.58
CA GLY A 2 -6.20 12.85 -6.69
C GLY A 2 -5.14 12.28 -5.75
N THR A 3 -5.54 11.90 -4.55
CA THR A 3 -4.70 11.19 -3.59
C THR A 3 -5.42 9.95 -3.12
N GLY A 4 -4.68 8.98 -2.59
CA GLY A 4 -5.32 7.81 -2.02
C GLY A 4 -4.35 6.75 -1.56
N THR A 5 -4.90 5.77 -0.88
CA THR A 5 -4.15 4.68 -0.27
C THR A 5 -4.67 3.34 -0.78
N PHE A 6 -3.74 2.43 -1.01
CA PHE A 6 -4.01 1.01 -1.19
C PHE A 6 -3.34 0.28 -0.03
N SER A 7 -4.10 -0.57 0.67
CA SER A 7 -3.61 -1.34 1.81
C SER A 7 -4.02 -2.80 1.69
N PHE A 8 -3.28 -3.69 2.34
CA PHE A 8 -3.58 -5.12 2.47
C PHE A 8 -2.83 -5.64 3.71
N ASP A 9 -3.18 -6.84 4.16
CA ASP A 9 -2.48 -7.50 5.26
C ASP A 9 -1.28 -8.29 4.74
N GLY A 10 -0.13 -8.10 5.37
CA GLY A 10 1.11 -8.80 5.08
C GLY A 10 2.25 -7.85 4.69
N ALA A 11 3.34 -8.43 4.22
CA ALA A 11 4.47 -7.67 3.67
C ALA A 11 4.43 -7.71 2.14
N ALA A 12 4.61 -6.56 1.48
CA ALA A 12 4.90 -6.55 0.05
C ALA A 12 6.38 -6.77 -0.24
N SER A 13 6.62 -7.40 -1.39
CA SER A 13 7.89 -7.41 -2.08
C SER A 13 7.68 -6.93 -3.51
N ALA A 14 8.71 -6.35 -4.13
CA ALA A 14 8.63 -5.96 -5.52
C ALA A 14 8.23 -7.14 -6.42
N GLY A 15 7.36 -6.87 -7.40
CA GLY A 15 6.81 -7.88 -8.28
C GLY A 15 5.32 -7.70 -8.56
N THR A 16 4.79 -8.57 -9.40
CA THR A 16 3.38 -8.57 -9.80
C THR A 16 2.64 -9.68 -9.08
N VAL A 17 1.50 -9.35 -8.48
CA VAL A 17 0.61 -10.30 -7.82
C VAL A 17 -0.84 -10.11 -8.27
N ALA A 18 -1.67 -11.14 -8.13
CA ALA A 18 -3.10 -10.99 -8.34
C ALA A 18 -3.72 -10.20 -7.17
N LEU A 19 -4.70 -9.33 -7.42
CA LEU A 19 -5.38 -8.61 -6.33
C LEU A 19 -6.01 -9.60 -5.32
N THR A 20 -6.54 -10.71 -5.83
CA THR A 20 -7.17 -11.77 -5.02
C THR A 20 -6.20 -12.57 -4.16
N SER A 21 -4.88 -12.47 -4.37
CA SER A 21 -3.90 -13.07 -3.45
C SER A 21 -3.59 -12.19 -2.24
N LEU A 22 -4.04 -10.93 -2.24
CA LEU A 22 -3.85 -10.00 -1.14
C LEU A 22 -4.98 -10.14 -0.12
N THR A 23 -4.63 -10.37 1.13
CA THR A 23 -5.62 -10.54 2.21
C THR A 23 -6.08 -9.17 2.70
N ASN A 24 -7.38 -9.01 2.96
CA ASN A 24 -8.00 -7.78 3.48
C ASN A 24 -7.59 -6.50 2.71
N TYR A 25 -7.47 -6.59 1.38
CA TYR A 25 -7.11 -5.44 0.57
C TYR A 25 -8.18 -4.35 0.63
N SER A 26 -7.76 -3.08 0.62
CA SER A 26 -8.65 -1.92 0.63
C SER A 26 -8.15 -0.82 -0.29
N PHE A 27 -9.06 -0.28 -1.08
CA PHE A 27 -8.90 0.95 -1.85
C PHE A 27 -9.52 2.11 -1.07
N SER A 28 -8.80 3.22 -0.98
CA SER A 28 -9.32 4.47 -0.45
C SER A 28 -8.74 5.63 -1.26
N PHE A 29 -9.42 5.96 -2.36
CA PHE A 29 -9.01 7.03 -3.28
C PHE A 29 -9.94 8.22 -3.15
N ASN A 30 -9.38 9.43 -3.11
CA ASN A 30 -10.12 10.67 -3.15
C ASN A 30 -9.69 11.48 -4.38
N VAL A 31 -10.61 11.65 -5.32
CA VAL A 31 -10.35 12.33 -6.60
C VAL A 31 -11.47 13.33 -6.86
N GLY A 32 -11.12 14.62 -6.96
CA GLY A 32 -12.08 15.67 -7.25
C GLY A 32 -13.22 15.77 -6.21
N GLY A 33 -12.95 15.41 -4.95
CA GLY A 33 -13.95 15.38 -3.87
C GLY A 33 -14.80 14.11 -3.80
N ASN A 34 -14.65 13.18 -4.75
CA ASN A 34 -15.31 11.88 -4.71
C ASN A 34 -14.42 10.83 -4.05
N SER A 35 -15.02 10.00 -3.19
CA SER A 35 -14.33 8.89 -2.54
C SER A 35 -14.66 7.57 -3.23
N PHE A 36 -13.62 6.80 -3.54
CA PHE A 36 -13.71 5.50 -4.18
C PHE A 36 -13.05 4.45 -3.29
N GLY A 37 -13.77 3.36 -3.03
CA GLY A 37 -13.24 2.19 -2.33
C GLY A 37 -13.74 0.88 -2.91
N ASN A 38 -13.54 -0.23 -2.20
CA ASN A 38 -13.88 -1.57 -2.68
C ASN A 38 -15.36 -1.71 -3.08
N ALA A 39 -16.26 -1.05 -2.36
CA ALA A 39 -17.69 -1.04 -2.68
C ALA A 39 -18.01 -0.40 -4.04
N ASN A 40 -17.09 0.38 -4.59
CA ASN A 40 -17.23 1.06 -5.87
C ASN A 40 -16.49 0.33 -6.99
N LEU A 41 -15.79 -0.77 -6.69
CA LEU A 41 -14.99 -1.50 -7.67
C LEU A 41 -15.90 -2.16 -8.70
N ALA A 42 -15.75 -1.77 -9.96
CA ALA A 42 -16.51 -2.28 -11.09
C ALA A 42 -15.74 -3.34 -11.89
N THR A 43 -14.41 -3.31 -11.88
CA THR A 43 -13.59 -4.38 -12.47
C THR A 43 -13.63 -5.63 -11.58
N PRO A 44 -13.92 -6.83 -12.13
CA PRO A 44 -13.84 -8.06 -11.34
C PRO A 44 -12.47 -8.24 -10.70
N ALA A 45 -12.41 -8.46 -9.39
CA ALA A 45 -11.14 -8.55 -8.64
C ALA A 45 -10.18 -9.61 -9.21
N ALA A 46 -10.71 -10.72 -9.73
CA ALA A 46 -9.93 -11.78 -10.35
C ALA A 46 -9.17 -11.34 -11.62
N ASN A 47 -9.55 -10.23 -12.24
CA ASN A 47 -8.91 -9.70 -13.45
C ASN A 47 -7.87 -8.62 -13.15
N ILE A 48 -7.72 -8.22 -11.89
CA ILE A 48 -6.84 -7.14 -11.46
C ILE A 48 -5.51 -7.71 -10.97
N GLN A 49 -4.42 -7.12 -11.43
CA GLN A 49 -3.08 -7.37 -10.94
C GLN A 49 -2.52 -6.11 -10.28
N VAL A 50 -1.68 -6.30 -9.28
CA VAL A 50 -0.99 -5.25 -8.54
C VAL A 50 0.50 -5.40 -8.78
N LEU A 51 1.15 -4.33 -9.26
CA LEU A 51 2.59 -4.27 -9.43
C LEU A 51 3.19 -3.40 -8.33
N PHE A 52 4.05 -4.01 -7.53
CA PHE A 52 4.90 -3.33 -6.55
C PHE A 52 6.27 -3.05 -7.18
N THR A 53 6.63 -1.78 -7.28
CA THR A 53 7.93 -1.34 -7.82
C THR A 53 8.75 -0.71 -6.71
N THR A 54 10.01 -1.14 -6.55
CA THR A 54 10.91 -0.50 -5.59
C THR A 54 11.19 0.95 -6.00
N VAL A 55 10.96 1.86 -5.07
CA VAL A 55 11.30 3.28 -5.20
C VAL A 55 12.18 3.71 -4.04
N THR A 56 12.76 4.90 -4.13
CA THR A 56 13.57 5.42 -3.02
C THR A 56 12.67 5.65 -1.80
N GLY A 57 12.89 4.87 -0.73
CA GLY A 57 12.14 4.99 0.52
C GLY A 57 10.88 4.13 0.64
N GLY A 58 10.63 3.18 -0.28
CA GLY A 58 9.51 2.24 -0.15
C GLY A 58 9.17 1.48 -1.44
N LEU A 59 7.91 1.09 -1.56
CA LEU A 59 7.33 0.50 -2.77
C LEU A 59 6.30 1.46 -3.36
N SER A 60 6.26 1.57 -4.69
CA SER A 60 5.18 2.20 -5.44
C SER A 60 4.23 1.13 -5.98
N VAL A 61 2.94 1.44 -5.99
CA VAL A 61 1.88 0.53 -6.44
C VAL A 61 1.24 1.06 -7.72
N THR A 62 1.19 0.21 -8.75
CA THR A 62 0.38 0.42 -9.95
C THR A 62 -0.52 -0.78 -10.23
N PHE A 63 -1.58 -0.56 -11.01
CA PHE A 63 -2.58 -1.58 -11.27
C PHE A 63 -2.63 -1.97 -12.75
N GLY A 64 -2.72 -3.27 -13.00
CA GLY A 64 -2.77 -3.87 -14.33
C GLY A 64 -3.73 -5.05 -14.38
N GLY A 65 -3.51 -5.94 -15.34
CA GLY A 65 -4.33 -7.14 -15.55
C GLY A 65 -5.13 -7.09 -16.85
N SER A 66 -6.16 -7.93 -16.95
CA SER A 66 -6.99 -8.08 -18.15
C SER A 66 -8.16 -7.08 -18.20
N GLY A 67 -8.39 -6.31 -17.12
CA GLY A 67 -9.48 -5.35 -17.03
C GLY A 67 -10.85 -6.02 -16.96
N GLY A 68 -11.81 -5.50 -17.73
CA GLY A 68 -13.20 -5.99 -17.75
C GLY A 68 -14.18 -5.16 -16.92
N GLY A 69 -13.74 -3.99 -16.46
CA GLY A 69 -14.64 -2.93 -16.00
C GLY A 69 -15.19 -2.10 -17.17
N PRO A 70 -16.16 -1.21 -16.89
CA PRO A 70 -16.90 -0.46 -17.90
C PRO A 70 -16.10 0.63 -18.64
N PHE A 71 -14.89 0.95 -18.17
CA PHE A 71 -14.09 2.07 -18.70
C PHE A 71 -12.81 1.63 -19.41
N GLY A 72 -12.58 0.31 -19.53
CA GLY A 72 -11.44 -0.25 -20.26
C GLY A 72 -10.10 -0.08 -19.53
N GLY A 73 -10.13 0.36 -18.27
CA GLY A 73 -8.95 0.45 -17.41
C GLY A 73 -8.56 -0.89 -16.80
N SER A 74 -7.41 -0.91 -16.14
CA SER A 74 -6.99 -2.04 -15.31
C SER A 74 -7.86 -2.17 -14.07
N VAL A 75 -8.28 -1.05 -13.49
CA VAL A 75 -9.16 -0.97 -12.32
C VAL A 75 -10.14 0.17 -12.53
N ASP A 76 -11.42 -0.16 -12.54
CA ASP A 76 -12.51 0.78 -12.74
C ASP A 76 -13.35 0.88 -11.47
N PHE A 77 -13.74 2.10 -11.11
CA PHE A 77 -14.64 2.39 -10.01
C PHE A 77 -15.84 3.22 -10.47
N THR A 78 -17.00 2.94 -9.88
CA THR A 78 -18.28 3.61 -10.15
C THR A 78 -18.88 4.17 -8.85
N ASN A 79 -18.75 5.47 -8.61
CA ASN A 79 -19.43 6.17 -7.50
C ASN A 79 -19.30 7.71 -7.56
N PRO A 80 -20.38 8.48 -7.45
CA PRO A 80 -21.26 8.92 -8.55
C PRO A 80 -20.56 9.35 -9.86
N SER A 81 -19.23 9.49 -9.85
CA SER A 81 -18.38 9.70 -11.03
C SER A 81 -17.60 8.44 -11.38
N ALA A 82 -16.99 8.43 -12.57
CA ALA A 82 -16.03 7.39 -12.95
C ALA A 82 -14.66 7.66 -12.34
N LEU A 83 -13.94 6.61 -11.97
CA LEU A 83 -12.49 6.62 -11.78
C LEU A 83 -11.95 5.36 -12.46
N SER A 84 -10.90 5.49 -13.26
CA SER A 84 -10.31 4.37 -13.98
C SER A 84 -8.82 4.56 -14.15
N PHE A 85 -8.08 3.48 -13.96
CA PHE A 85 -6.63 3.42 -14.08
C PHE A 85 -6.22 2.88 -15.45
N GLN A 86 -5.16 3.44 -16.03
CA GLN A 86 -4.68 3.04 -17.34
C GLN A 86 -4.39 1.53 -17.38
N PRO A 87 -4.74 0.84 -18.49
CA PRO A 87 -4.39 -0.57 -18.64
C PRO A 87 -2.86 -0.77 -18.60
N SER A 88 -2.43 -2.01 -18.36
CA SER A 88 -1.03 -2.43 -18.43
C SER A 88 -0.08 -1.72 -17.45
N PHE A 89 -0.51 -1.50 -16.20
CA PHE A 89 0.31 -0.90 -15.13
C PHE A 89 0.73 0.54 -15.39
N GLY A 90 -0.04 1.28 -16.20
CA GLY A 90 0.18 2.71 -16.38
C GLY A 90 -0.10 3.48 -15.09
N SER A 91 0.65 4.57 -14.88
CA SER A 91 0.46 5.46 -13.72
C SER A 91 -0.69 6.44 -13.92
N LEU A 92 -1.22 6.58 -15.14
CA LEU A 92 -2.29 7.52 -15.43
C LEU A 92 -3.63 6.99 -14.94
N TYR A 93 -4.45 7.90 -14.43
CA TYR A 93 -5.87 7.67 -14.19
C TYR A 93 -6.69 8.75 -14.87
N PHE A 94 -7.95 8.43 -15.18
CA PHE A 94 -8.96 9.42 -15.50
C PHE A 94 -10.10 9.38 -14.49
N SER A 95 -10.75 10.52 -14.31
CA SER A 95 -11.96 10.63 -13.52
C SER A 95 -13.05 11.38 -14.28
N GLY A 96 -14.30 10.95 -14.09
CA GLY A 96 -15.50 11.57 -14.65
C GLY A 96 -15.70 13.05 -14.27
N THR A 97 -14.94 13.56 -13.30
CA THR A 97 -14.84 15.00 -12.98
C THR A 97 -13.80 15.73 -13.83
N SER A 98 -13.62 15.32 -15.10
CA SER A 98 -12.65 15.90 -16.05
C SER A 98 -11.21 16.03 -15.51
N SER A 99 -10.82 15.15 -14.59
CA SER A 99 -9.49 15.12 -13.98
C SER A 99 -8.68 13.94 -14.50
N PHE A 100 -7.46 14.21 -14.94
CA PHE A 100 -6.44 13.22 -15.24
C PHE A 100 -5.23 13.48 -14.36
N GLY A 101 -4.48 12.43 -14.06
CA GLY A 101 -3.26 12.58 -13.27
C GLY A 101 -2.50 11.28 -13.17
N THR A 102 -1.35 11.34 -12.50
CA THR A 102 -0.63 10.15 -12.06
C THR A 102 -1.12 9.74 -10.67
N PHE A 103 -1.29 8.44 -10.46
CA PHE A 103 -1.52 7.88 -9.14
C PHE A 103 -0.31 7.02 -8.77
N GLU A 104 0.31 7.32 -7.64
CA GLU A 104 1.37 6.51 -7.05
C GLU A 104 0.98 6.23 -5.60
N GLY A 105 0.60 4.98 -5.32
CA GLY A 105 0.43 4.53 -3.93
C GLY A 105 1.80 4.17 -3.38
N LEU A 106 2.33 4.94 -2.42
CA LEU A 106 3.54 4.54 -1.71
C LEU A 106 3.18 3.68 -0.50
N GLU A 107 3.64 2.43 -0.48
CA GLU A 107 3.70 1.63 0.74
C GLU A 107 5.01 1.97 1.46
N ARG A 108 4.90 2.56 2.66
CA ARG A 108 6.04 2.65 3.57
C ARG A 108 6.29 1.25 4.13
N THR A 109 7.41 0.66 3.76
CA THR A 109 8.01 -0.43 4.53
C THR A 109 8.52 0.16 5.84
N ASP A 110 7.65 0.31 6.84
CA ASP A 110 8.07 0.68 8.19
C ASP A 110 8.88 -0.47 8.79
N THR A 111 10.20 -0.45 8.55
CA THR A 111 11.15 -1.32 9.24
C THR A 111 11.68 -0.64 10.50
N THR A 112 10.82 -0.47 11.51
CA THR A 112 11.31 -0.22 12.87
C THR A 112 10.58 -1.10 13.88
N VAL A 113 11.03 -2.34 13.98
CA VAL A 113 10.95 -3.08 15.26
C VAL A 113 12.23 -2.71 16.02
N PRO A 114 12.19 -1.90 17.09
CA PRO A 114 13.33 -1.77 17.97
C PRO A 114 13.54 -3.12 18.66
N GLU A 115 14.65 -3.80 18.38
CA GLU A 115 14.99 -5.03 19.09
C GLU A 115 15.12 -4.75 20.60
N PRO A 116 14.30 -5.37 21.47
CA PRO A 116 14.43 -5.20 22.92
C PRO A 116 15.48 -6.19 23.45
N MET A 117 16.73 -6.13 22.97
CA MET A 117 17.81 -6.95 23.55
C MET A 117 18.95 -6.14 24.15
N SER A 118 19.08 -4.85 23.82
CA SER A 118 20.18 -4.03 24.34
C SER A 118 19.91 -3.45 25.74
N LEU A 119 18.67 -3.45 26.24
CA LEU A 119 18.34 -2.94 27.57
C LEU A 119 18.56 -3.97 28.70
N ALA A 120 18.57 -5.27 28.39
CA ALA A 120 18.80 -6.31 29.39
C ALA A 120 20.26 -6.33 29.90
N LEU A 121 21.23 -5.97 29.07
CA LEU A 121 22.65 -5.99 29.45
C LEU A 121 23.07 -4.80 30.34
N PHE A 122 22.39 -3.66 30.25
CA PHE A 122 22.72 -2.50 31.09
C PHE A 122 22.22 -2.63 32.54
N GLY A 123 21.12 -3.36 32.77
CA GLY A 123 20.57 -3.58 34.12
C GLY A 123 21.39 -4.55 34.98
N LEU A 124 21.98 -5.58 34.36
CA LEU A 124 22.76 -6.61 35.07
C LEU A 124 24.20 -6.16 35.38
N GLY A 125 24.76 -5.23 34.62
CA GLY A 125 26.11 -4.69 34.86
C GLY A 125 26.21 -3.82 36.12
N LEU A 126 25.15 -3.07 36.46
CA LEU A 126 25.16 -2.17 37.62
C LEU A 126 24.87 -2.89 38.95
N ALA A 127 24.04 -3.94 38.93
CA ALA A 127 23.74 -4.74 40.13
C ALA A 127 24.96 -5.55 40.62
N GLY A 128 25.79 -6.05 39.70
CA GLY A 128 27.02 -6.79 40.04
C GLY A 128 28.09 -5.92 40.72
N LEU A 129 28.20 -4.65 40.34
CA LEU A 129 29.23 -3.75 40.87
C LEU A 129 28.91 -3.25 42.31
N VAL A 130 27.62 -3.15 42.66
CA VAL A 130 27.19 -2.79 44.03
C VAL A 130 27.40 -3.95 45.01
N ALA A 131 27.22 -5.20 44.57
CA ALA A 131 27.44 -6.38 45.42
C ALA A 131 28.93 -6.62 45.73
N ALA A 132 29.85 -6.29 44.81
CA ALA A 132 31.29 -6.45 45.00
C ALA A 132 31.89 -5.48 46.04
N ARG A 133 31.24 -4.32 46.29
CA ARG A 133 31.72 -3.31 47.25
C ARG A 133 31.35 -3.57 48.72
N ARG A 134 30.58 -4.63 49.02
CA ARG A 134 30.23 -5.02 50.40
C ARG A 134 30.99 -6.23 50.94
N ARG A 135 32.04 -6.69 50.24
CA ARG A 135 32.91 -7.81 50.66
C ARG A 135 34.40 -7.44 50.72
N ALA A 136 34.70 -6.23 51.18
CA ALA A 136 36.02 -5.85 51.67
C ALA A 136 35.91 -5.39 53.11
#